data_AF-A0A3B4H3W3-F1
#
_entry.id   AF-A0A3B4H3W3-F1
#
_cell.length_a   1.000
_cell.length_b   1.000
_cell.length_c   1.000
_cell.angle_alpha   90.00
_cell.angle_beta   90.00
_cell.angle_gamma   90.00
#
_symmetry.space_group_name_H-M   'P 1'
#
loop_
_entity.id
_entity.type
_entity.pdbx_description
1 polymer ?
#
loop_
_entity_poly.entity_id
_entity_poly.type
_entity_poly.pdbx_seq_one_letter_code
_entity_poly.pdbx_strand_id
1 'polypeptide(L)'
;LAVCIYPQLLEDKCFPLDVKIRAQKLLEACDGASVGSYTASSGLRHVRQSIAEFITKRDGVPSYAQNIFISAGSQRIAVKLLASGEGNTRTGVLIPGPCPHMLYNVLEEAGVVLVPYQLTEERGWAVDLDNMHQALKAARGYCEPRAIYISNPGNPTGK
;
A
#
# COMPACT_ATOMS: atom_id res chain seq x y z
N LEU A 1 14.80 9.44 -13.17
CA LEU A 1 15.47 8.22 -12.69
C LEU A 1 16.87 8.08 -13.25
N ALA A 2 17.06 8.01 -14.58
CA ALA A 2 18.40 7.94 -15.19
C ALA A 2 19.38 8.99 -14.65
N VAL A 3 18.99 10.27 -14.64
CA VAL A 3 19.80 11.38 -14.09
C VAL A 3 20.12 11.19 -12.59
N CYS A 4 19.24 10.56 -11.81
CA CYS A 4 19.50 10.33 -10.38
C CYS A 4 20.50 9.18 -10.16
N ILE A 5 20.54 8.19 -11.06
CA ILE A 5 21.47 7.05 -10.99
C ILE A 5 22.84 7.45 -11.55
N TYR A 6 22.86 8.33 -12.57
CA TYR A 6 24.07 8.84 -13.20
C TYR A 6 24.05 10.39 -13.24
N PRO A 7 24.43 11.07 -12.15
CA PRO A 7 24.30 12.53 -12.00
C PRO A 7 25.02 13.38 -13.06
N GLN A 8 26.03 12.83 -13.74
CA GLN A 8 26.72 13.48 -14.87
C GLN A 8 25.75 13.88 -16.00
N LEU A 9 24.60 13.20 -16.11
CA LEU A 9 23.56 13.53 -17.10
C LEU A 9 22.85 14.87 -16.82
N LEU A 10 23.11 15.54 -15.69
CA LEU A 10 22.61 16.89 -15.44
C LEU A 10 23.13 17.91 -16.46
N GLU A 11 24.33 17.68 -17.01
CA GLU A 11 24.94 18.56 -18.03
C GLU A 11 24.39 18.29 -19.44
N ASP A 12 23.77 17.12 -19.65
CA ASP A 12 23.29 16.68 -20.96
C ASP A 12 22.07 17.50 -21.42
N LYS A 13 22.12 18.02 -22.65
CA LYS A 13 21.07 18.87 -23.23
C LYS A 13 19.79 18.10 -23.60
N CYS A 14 19.82 16.76 -23.60
CA CYS A 14 18.69 15.91 -23.98
C CYS A 14 17.59 15.84 -22.92
N PHE A 15 17.89 16.18 -21.66
CA PHE A 15 16.91 16.13 -20.58
C PHE A 15 16.17 17.47 -20.42
N PRO A 16 14.83 17.45 -20.33
CA PRO A 16 14.04 18.63 -19.99
C PRO A 16 14.48 19.27 -18.67
N LEU A 17 14.34 20.59 -18.58
CA LEU A 17 14.78 21.37 -17.41
C LEU A 17 14.09 20.90 -16.12
N ASP A 18 12.80 20.58 -16.17
CA ASP A 18 12.04 20.11 -15.02
C ASP A 18 12.53 18.74 -14.51
N VAL A 19 12.94 17.85 -15.42
CA VAL A 19 13.57 16.57 -15.07
C VAL A 19 14.89 16.80 -14.33
N LYS A 20 15.73 17.71 -14.82
CA LYS A 20 17.00 18.06 -14.16
C LYS A 20 16.78 18.64 -12.77
N ILE A 21 15.87 19.60 -12.65
CA ILE A 21 15.51 20.21 -11.36
C ILE A 21 14.99 19.16 -10.38
N ARG A 22 14.10 18.26 -10.81
CA ARG A 22 13.57 17.19 -9.96
C ARG A 22 14.65 16.21 -9.52
N ALA A 23 15.56 15.84 -10.43
CA ALA A 23 16.67 14.96 -10.12
C ALA A 23 17.63 15.60 -9.12
N GLN A 24 18.01 16.86 -9.35
CA GLN A 24 18.90 17.61 -8.46
C GLN A 24 18.30 17.76 -7.05
N LYS A 25 17.04 18.15 -6.93
CA LYS A 25 16.34 18.24 -5.63
C LYS A 25 16.33 16.91 -4.88
N LEU A 26 16.13 15.80 -5.58
CA LEU A 26 16.16 14.48 -4.97
C LEU A 26 17.57 14.10 -4.49
N LEU A 27 18.59 14.37 -5.32
CA LEU A 27 19.99 14.11 -4.96
C LEU A 27 20.40 14.94 -3.75
N GLU A 28 20.08 16.24 -3.70
CA GLU A 28 20.35 17.12 -2.56
C GLU A 28 19.69 16.66 -1.26
N ALA A 29 18.54 15.96 -1.36
CA ALA A 29 17.87 15.39 -0.21
C ALA A 29 18.54 14.09 0.30
N CYS A 30 19.33 13.42 -0.54
CA CYS A 30 20.05 12.20 -0.18
C CYS A 30 21.40 12.52 0.46
N ASP A 31 21.77 11.77 1.48
CA ASP A 31 23.10 11.86 2.08
C ASP A 31 24.18 11.57 1.03
N GLY A 32 25.20 12.43 0.97
CA GLY A 32 26.28 12.30 -0.02
C GLY A 32 25.84 12.52 -1.47
N ALA A 33 24.67 13.15 -1.69
CA ALA A 33 24.11 13.39 -3.02
C ALA A 33 23.96 12.11 -3.87
N SER A 34 23.69 10.97 -3.23
CA SER A 34 23.62 9.67 -3.88
C SER A 34 22.32 8.95 -3.55
N VAL A 35 21.61 8.49 -4.58
CA VAL A 35 20.42 7.65 -4.42
C VAL A 35 20.73 6.24 -3.89
N GLY A 36 22.00 5.86 -3.81
CA GLY A 36 22.44 4.60 -3.20
C GLY A 36 22.62 4.68 -1.68
N SER A 37 22.55 5.87 -1.10
CA SER A 37 22.69 6.06 0.35
C SER A 37 21.47 5.51 1.09
N TYR A 38 21.71 4.98 2.29
CA TYR A 38 20.62 4.59 3.18
C TYR A 38 19.74 5.79 3.51
N THR A 39 18.46 5.51 3.75
CA THR A 39 17.49 6.50 4.24
C THR A 39 16.93 6.03 5.58
N ALA A 40 16.22 6.89 6.29
CA ALA A 40 15.48 6.48 7.48
C ALA A 40 14.58 5.27 7.16
N SER A 41 14.30 4.40 8.13
CA SER A 41 13.51 3.18 7.91
C SER A 41 12.09 3.43 7.39
N SER A 42 11.53 4.63 7.62
CA SER A 42 10.25 5.07 7.05
C SER A 42 10.35 5.62 5.63
N GLY A 43 11.56 5.85 5.12
CA GLY A 43 11.87 6.42 3.82
C GLY A 43 12.39 7.86 3.89
N LEU A 44 12.92 8.32 2.75
CA LEU A 44 13.49 9.66 2.60
C LEU A 44 12.49 10.76 2.95
N ARG A 45 12.85 11.65 3.89
CA ARG A 45 11.95 12.70 4.41
C ARG A 45 11.38 13.59 3.30
N HIS A 46 12.22 14.01 2.35
CA HIS A 46 11.81 14.83 1.22
C HIS A 46 10.70 14.16 0.38
N VAL A 47 10.84 12.87 0.11
CA VAL A 47 9.85 12.10 -0.65
C VAL A 47 8.57 11.92 0.15
N ARG A 48 8.67 11.61 1.45
CA ARG A 48 7.49 11.52 2.33
C ARG A 48 6.72 12.83 2.40
N GLN A 49 7.40 13.96 2.46
CA GLN A 49 6.78 15.28 2.42
C GLN A 49 6.02 15.52 1.11
N SER A 50 6.65 15.19 -0.03
CA SER A 50 6.01 15.29 -1.35
C SER A 50 4.75 14.41 -1.46
N ILE A 51 4.77 13.20 -0.88
CA ILE A 51 3.60 12.31 -0.83
C ILE A 51 2.50 12.92 0.05
N ALA A 52 2.84 13.48 1.21
CA ALA A 52 1.87 14.14 2.10
C ALA A 52 1.16 15.31 1.41
N GLU A 53 1.91 16.14 0.70
CA GLU A 53 1.38 17.26 -0.08
C GLU A 53 0.46 16.79 -1.22
N PHE A 54 0.86 15.73 -1.92
CA PHE A 54 0.04 15.12 -2.96
C PHE A 54 -1.29 14.60 -2.39
N ILE A 55 -1.27 13.85 -1.30
CA ILE A 55 -2.48 13.33 -0.64
C ILE A 55 -3.37 14.49 -0.18
N THR A 56 -2.78 15.52 0.43
CA THR A 56 -3.51 16.71 0.89
C THR A 56 -4.21 17.42 -0.27
N LYS A 57 -3.51 17.60 -1.39
CA LYS A 57 -4.07 18.24 -2.59
C LYS A 57 -5.17 17.40 -3.25
N ARG A 58 -5.00 16.08 -3.27
CA ARG A 58 -5.97 15.14 -3.87
C ARG A 58 -7.26 15.07 -3.05
N ASP A 59 -7.15 15.02 -1.73
CA ASP A 59 -8.27 14.72 -0.84
C ASP A 59 -8.89 15.97 -0.19
N GLY A 60 -8.19 17.11 -0.22
CA GLY A 60 -8.61 18.34 0.48
C GLY A 60 -8.47 18.26 2.01
N VAL A 61 -7.83 17.21 2.54
CA VAL A 61 -7.65 16.95 3.98
C VAL A 61 -6.16 16.85 4.31
N PRO A 62 -5.68 17.45 5.42
CA PRO A 62 -4.27 17.41 5.78
C PRO A 62 -3.70 15.99 5.91
N SER A 63 -2.56 15.76 5.26
CA SER A 63 -1.72 14.57 5.42
C SER A 63 -0.33 14.99 5.91
N TYR A 64 0.31 14.12 6.71
CA TYR A 64 1.57 14.43 7.39
C TYR A 64 2.66 13.42 7.04
N ALA A 65 3.85 13.90 6.72
CA ALA A 65 5.00 13.07 6.34
C ALA A 65 5.39 12.02 7.40
N GLN A 66 5.10 12.27 8.68
CA GLN A 66 5.34 11.35 9.79
C GLN A 66 4.45 10.10 9.76
N ASN A 67 3.32 10.15 9.07
CA ASN A 67 2.38 9.04 8.91
C ASN A 67 2.60 8.24 7.63
N ILE A 68 3.64 8.59 6.86
CA ILE A 68 3.94 7.97 5.56
C ILE A 68 5.14 7.05 5.72
N PHE A 69 4.96 5.81 5.29
CA PHE A 69 6.01 4.79 5.25
C PHE A 69 6.19 4.32 3.82
N ILE A 70 7.43 4.38 3.33
CA ILE A 70 7.81 3.87 2.00
C ILE A 70 8.28 2.43 2.18
N SER A 71 7.69 1.52 1.40
CA SER A 71 7.96 0.08 1.50
C SER A 71 8.06 -0.58 0.13
N ALA A 72 8.90 -1.61 0.02
CA ALA A 72 8.88 -2.54 -1.10
C ALA A 72 7.74 -3.56 -0.96
N GLY A 73 6.51 -3.13 -1.23
CA GLY A 73 5.29 -3.95 -1.12
C GLY A 73 4.50 -3.70 0.17
N SER A 74 3.56 -2.76 0.11
CA SER A 74 2.79 -2.26 1.28
C SER A 74 1.88 -3.30 1.93
N GLN A 75 1.32 -4.23 1.14
CA GLN A 75 0.36 -5.23 1.62
C GLN A 75 0.96 -6.17 2.68
N ARG A 76 2.23 -6.57 2.50
CA ARG A 76 2.91 -7.50 3.41
C ARG A 76 3.11 -6.90 4.80
N ILE A 77 3.52 -5.64 4.86
CA ILE A 77 3.77 -4.95 6.14
C ILE A 77 2.47 -4.71 6.89
N ALA A 78 1.44 -4.21 6.19
CA ALA A 78 0.16 -3.90 6.82
C ALA A 78 -0.49 -5.14 7.46
N VAL A 79 -0.53 -6.27 6.74
CA VAL A 79 -1.13 -7.51 7.25
C VAL A 79 -0.31 -8.07 8.40
N LYS A 80 1.03 -8.08 8.28
CA LYS A 80 1.89 -8.62 9.33
C LYS A 80 1.79 -7.84 10.65
N LEU A 81 1.55 -6.53 10.59
CA LEU A 81 1.28 -5.71 11.79
C LEU A 81 -0.05 -6.05 12.46
N LEU A 82 -1.02 -6.59 11.71
CA LEU A 82 -2.33 -6.99 12.22
C LEU A 82 -2.37 -8.43 12.72
N ALA A 83 -1.41 -9.27 12.30
CA ALA A 83 -1.35 -10.68 12.65
C ALA A 83 -1.09 -10.86 14.16
N SER A 84 -1.98 -11.59 14.82
CA SER A 84 -1.92 -11.88 16.25
C SER A 84 -2.80 -13.09 16.58
N GLY A 85 -2.61 -13.67 17.77
CA GLY A 85 -3.42 -14.77 18.29
C GLY A 85 -3.15 -16.14 17.67
N GLU A 86 -3.80 -17.16 18.23
CA GLU A 86 -3.66 -18.56 17.85
C GLU A 86 -5.01 -19.28 17.89
N GLY A 87 -5.17 -20.38 17.14
CA GLY A 87 -6.44 -21.08 17.05
C GLY A 87 -7.60 -20.14 16.72
N ASN A 88 -8.63 -20.12 17.57
CA ASN A 88 -9.82 -19.28 17.39
C ASN A 88 -9.60 -17.78 17.69
N THR A 89 -8.47 -17.39 18.29
CA THR A 89 -8.13 -15.96 18.51
C THR A 89 -7.23 -15.40 17.42
N ARG A 90 -6.87 -16.22 16.42
CA ARG A 90 -6.06 -15.78 15.29
C ARG A 90 -6.76 -14.67 14.52
N THR A 91 -6.03 -13.62 14.18
CA THR A 91 -6.56 -12.49 13.40
C THR A 91 -7.19 -12.98 12.10
N GLY A 92 -8.45 -12.61 11.88
CA GLY A 92 -9.17 -12.78 10.62
C GLY A 92 -9.16 -11.49 9.78
N VAL A 93 -9.00 -11.63 8.47
CA VAL A 93 -9.09 -10.53 7.51
C VAL A 93 -10.19 -10.83 6.51
N LEU A 94 -11.17 -9.93 6.42
CA LEU A 94 -12.22 -10.02 5.40
C LEU A 94 -11.64 -9.66 4.04
N ILE A 95 -11.86 -10.50 3.03
CA ILE A 95 -11.32 -10.30 1.67
C ILE A 95 -12.42 -10.45 0.62
N PRO A 96 -12.39 -9.66 -0.47
CA PRO A 96 -13.38 -9.80 -1.53
C PRO A 96 -13.16 -11.09 -2.31
N GLY A 97 -14.23 -11.73 -2.75
CA GLY A 97 -14.21 -12.74 -3.80
C GLY A 97 -14.80 -12.12 -5.08
N PRO A 98 -14.03 -11.98 -6.18
CA PRO A 98 -12.61 -12.28 -6.37
C PRO A 98 -11.67 -11.19 -5.79
N CYS A 99 -10.40 -11.56 -5.53
CA CYS A 99 -9.35 -10.66 -5.03
C CYS A 99 -8.05 -10.75 -5.86
N PRO A 100 -7.09 -9.82 -5.65
CA PRO A 100 -5.80 -9.88 -6.34
C PRO A 100 -5.07 -11.20 -6.06
N HIS A 101 -4.53 -11.84 -7.09
CA HIS A 101 -3.91 -13.18 -7.00
C HIS A 101 -2.82 -13.30 -5.93
N MET A 102 -2.02 -12.25 -5.70
CA MET A 102 -0.96 -12.26 -4.69
C MET A 102 -1.48 -12.16 -3.24
N LEU A 103 -2.75 -11.77 -3.03
CA LEU A 103 -3.27 -11.50 -1.70
C LEU A 103 -3.31 -12.76 -0.83
N TYR A 104 -3.69 -13.91 -1.39
CA TYR A 104 -3.71 -15.19 -0.67
C TYR A 104 -2.35 -15.50 -0.05
N ASN A 105 -1.28 -15.44 -0.85
CA ASN A 105 0.08 -15.70 -0.41
C ASN A 105 0.52 -14.72 0.68
N VAL A 106 0.18 -13.44 0.54
CA VAL A 106 0.54 -12.41 1.55
C VAL A 106 -0.16 -12.65 2.88
N LEU A 107 -1.44 -13.04 2.87
CA LEU A 107 -2.21 -13.31 4.08
C LEU A 107 -1.77 -14.61 4.75
N GLU A 108 -1.49 -15.64 3.96
CA GLU A 108 -0.96 -16.91 4.45
C GLU A 108 0.44 -16.74 5.06
N GLU A 109 1.36 -16.05 4.39
CA GLU A 109 2.69 -15.70 4.90
C GLU A 109 2.61 -14.91 6.22
N ALA A 110 1.57 -14.09 6.41
CA ALA A 110 1.35 -13.33 7.62
C ALA A 110 0.69 -14.15 8.75
N GLY A 111 0.22 -15.37 8.47
CA GLY A 111 -0.42 -16.23 9.46
C GLY A 111 -1.81 -15.75 9.91
N VAL A 112 -2.55 -15.04 9.05
CA VAL A 112 -3.92 -14.60 9.34
C VAL A 112 -4.96 -15.53 8.71
N VAL A 113 -6.18 -15.53 9.26
CA VAL A 113 -7.32 -16.28 8.72
C VAL A 113 -8.00 -15.48 7.61
N LEU A 114 -8.19 -16.10 6.45
CA LEU A 114 -8.89 -15.48 5.32
C LEU A 114 -10.40 -15.64 5.51
N VAL A 115 -11.14 -14.54 5.43
CA VAL A 115 -12.60 -14.52 5.57
C VAL A 115 -13.21 -13.95 4.29
N PRO A 116 -13.53 -14.77 3.28
CA PRO A 116 -14.05 -14.27 2.02
C PRO A 116 -15.47 -13.69 2.18
N TYR A 117 -15.73 -12.54 1.55
CA TYR A 117 -17.07 -12.03 1.26
C TYR A 117 -17.26 -11.94 -0.26
N GLN A 118 -18.40 -12.36 -0.78
CA GLN A 118 -18.62 -12.44 -2.22
C GLN A 118 -19.03 -11.06 -2.77
N LEU A 119 -18.37 -10.64 -3.84
CA LEU A 119 -18.83 -9.51 -4.65
C LEU A 119 -19.94 -9.99 -5.59
N THR A 120 -20.92 -9.14 -5.86
CA THR A 120 -22.05 -9.50 -6.73
C THR A 120 -21.73 -9.19 -8.19
N GLU A 121 -21.44 -10.22 -9.00
CA GLU A 121 -21.09 -10.09 -10.42
C GLU A 121 -22.19 -9.35 -11.22
N GLU A 122 -23.46 -9.68 -11.00
CA GLU A 122 -24.62 -9.10 -11.69
C GLU A 122 -24.81 -7.61 -11.39
N ARG A 123 -24.26 -7.15 -10.26
CA ARG A 123 -24.26 -5.73 -9.86
C ARG A 123 -22.94 -5.05 -10.19
N GLY A 124 -22.16 -5.64 -11.11
CA GLY A 124 -20.87 -5.14 -11.53
C GLY A 124 -19.83 -5.25 -10.42
N TRP A 125 -19.74 -6.41 -9.77
CA TRP A 125 -18.81 -6.71 -8.68
C TRP A 125 -18.94 -5.77 -7.47
N ALA A 126 -20.16 -5.31 -7.19
CA ALA A 126 -20.44 -4.45 -6.04
C ALA A 126 -20.32 -5.24 -4.71
N VAL A 127 -20.03 -4.52 -3.63
CA VAL A 127 -20.05 -5.10 -2.28
C VAL A 127 -21.50 -5.36 -1.86
N ASP A 128 -21.79 -6.59 -1.47
CA ASP A 128 -23.02 -6.96 -0.76
C ASP A 128 -22.76 -6.90 0.75
N LEU A 129 -23.34 -5.88 1.40
CA LEU A 129 -23.17 -5.69 2.84
C LEU A 129 -23.81 -6.82 3.65
N ASP A 130 -24.92 -7.40 3.22
CA ASP A 130 -25.58 -8.48 3.96
C ASP A 130 -24.73 -9.74 3.92
N ASN A 131 -24.19 -10.08 2.74
CA ASN A 131 -23.23 -11.18 2.59
C ASN A 131 -21.97 -10.96 3.45
N MET A 132 -21.42 -9.74 3.45
CA MET A 132 -20.25 -9.40 4.25
C MET A 132 -20.53 -9.51 5.77
N HIS A 133 -21.71 -9.10 6.24
CA HIS A 133 -22.11 -9.27 7.64
C HIS A 133 -22.30 -10.75 8.01
N GLN A 134 -22.83 -11.58 7.12
CA GLN A 134 -22.94 -13.02 7.33
C GLN A 134 -21.56 -13.68 7.43
N ALA A 135 -20.64 -13.34 6.53
CA ALA A 135 -19.24 -13.81 6.57
C ALA A 135 -18.55 -13.41 7.88
N LEU A 136 -18.73 -12.16 8.33
CA LEU A 136 -18.22 -11.67 9.61
C LEU A 136 -18.77 -12.46 10.80
N LYS A 137 -20.07 -12.73 10.83
CA LYS A 137 -20.72 -13.48 11.92
C LYS A 137 -20.23 -14.92 11.98
N ALA A 138 -20.12 -15.59 10.83
CA ALA A 138 -19.60 -16.95 10.75
C ALA A 138 -18.13 -17.01 11.21
N ALA A 139 -17.31 -16.04 10.78
CA ALA A 139 -15.88 -15.97 11.11
C ALA A 139 -15.60 -15.89 12.61
N ARG A 140 -16.45 -15.21 13.38
CA ARG A 140 -16.33 -15.13 14.84
C ARG A 140 -16.43 -16.49 15.55
N GLY A 141 -16.89 -17.54 14.86
CA GLY A 141 -16.88 -18.91 15.38
C GLY A 141 -15.52 -19.60 15.33
N TYR A 142 -14.58 -19.12 14.52
CA TYR A 142 -13.29 -19.80 14.26
C TYR A 142 -12.06 -18.89 14.13
N CYS A 143 -12.23 -17.57 14.17
CA CYS A 143 -11.15 -16.58 14.23
C CYS A 143 -11.62 -15.28 14.89
N GLU A 144 -10.72 -14.30 15.02
CA GLU A 144 -11.03 -12.96 15.49
C GLU A 144 -10.90 -11.95 14.34
N PRO A 145 -11.98 -11.61 13.61
CA PRO A 145 -11.92 -10.64 12.51
C PRO A 145 -11.50 -9.25 13.00
N ARG A 146 -10.40 -8.71 12.47
CA ARG A 146 -9.83 -7.40 12.88
C ARG A 146 -9.63 -6.42 11.74
N ALA A 147 -9.71 -6.87 10.48
CA ALA A 147 -9.51 -6.00 9.33
C ALA A 147 -10.36 -6.41 8.12
N ILE A 148 -10.58 -5.45 7.23
CA ILE A 148 -11.23 -5.65 5.93
C ILE A 148 -10.25 -5.18 4.86
N TYR A 149 -10.01 -6.02 3.87
CA TYR A 149 -9.28 -5.66 2.66
C TYR A 149 -10.28 -5.18 1.59
N ILE A 150 -9.98 -4.02 0.99
CA ILE A 150 -10.76 -3.44 -0.11
C ILE A 150 -9.78 -3.12 -1.25
N SER A 151 -10.06 -3.62 -2.46
CA SER A 151 -9.36 -3.22 -3.68
C SER A 151 -10.20 -2.18 -4.42
N ASN A 152 -9.72 -0.94 -4.51
CA ASN A 152 -10.36 0.12 -5.28
C ASN A 152 -9.29 1.00 -5.99
N PRO A 153 -9.18 0.96 -7.33
CA PRO A 153 -9.99 0.14 -8.24
C PRO A 153 -9.86 -1.37 -7.98
N GLY A 154 -10.92 -2.12 -8.27
CA GLY A 154 -11.05 -3.55 -8.11
C GLY A 154 -10.09 -4.31 -9.00
N ASN A 155 -9.40 -5.28 -8.42
CA ASN A 155 -8.52 -6.21 -9.14
C ASN A 155 -8.89 -7.63 -8.67
N PRO A 156 -9.32 -8.54 -9.56
CA PRO A 156 -9.25 -8.49 -11.03
C PRO A 156 -10.45 -7.82 -11.74
N THR A 157 -11.41 -7.28 -11.00
CA THR A 157 -12.73 -6.90 -11.52
C THR A 157 -12.78 -5.60 -12.34
N GLY A 158 -11.77 -4.75 -12.23
CA GLY A 158 -11.66 -3.47 -12.96
C GLY A 158 -12.65 -2.38 -12.52
N LYS A 159 -13.24 -2.52 -11.33
CA LYS A 159 -14.29 -1.62 -10.82
C LYS A 159 -13.80 -0.45 -9.99
#